data_AF-A0A7Z9L9A7-F1
#
_entry.id   AF-A0A7Z9L9A7-F1
#
_cell.length_a   1.000
_cell.length_b   1.000
_cell.length_c   1.000
_cell.angle_alpha   90.00
_cell.angle_beta   90.00
_cell.angle_gamma   90.00
#
_symmetry.space_group_name_H-M   'P 1'
#
loop_
_entity.id
_entity.type
_entity.pdbx_description
1 polymer ?
#
loop_
_entity_poly.entity_id
_entity_poly.type
_entity_poly.pdbx_seq_one_letter_code
_entity_poly.pdbx_strand_id
1 'polypeptide(L)'
;MKKVTFIGWAMVLGLAVMVKTAFAASPLVDVAWVKEHSCDSNVRVLQTSFVLSKADYLTGHIPCAVYTNYGKDGWRETLDGVRGMLPSADKLETLIGSLGIDNDTHVVLYASGESSSDLGTST
;
A
#
# COMPACT_ATOMS: atom_id res chain seq x y z
N MET A 1 -66.62 -17.63 5.34
CA MET A 1 -66.20 -16.98 4.08
C MET A 1 -65.34 -15.78 4.45
N LYS A 2 -64.07 -15.78 4.00
CA LYS A 2 -63.01 -14.84 4.41
C LYS A 2 -63.31 -13.43 3.88
N LYS A 3 -63.21 -12.41 4.73
CA LYS A 3 -63.06 -11.01 4.29
C LYS A 3 -61.58 -10.66 4.36
N VAL A 4 -61.00 -10.38 3.20
CA VAL A 4 -59.63 -9.91 3.01
C VAL A 4 -59.66 -8.39 3.14
N THR A 5 -58.79 -7.82 3.96
CA THR A 5 -58.49 -6.38 3.93
C THR A 5 -56.99 -6.22 3.69
N PHE A 6 -56.68 -5.66 2.53
CA PHE A 6 -55.36 -5.24 2.09
C PHE A 6 -55.02 -3.85 2.65
N ILE A 7 -53.73 -3.52 2.60
CA ILE A 7 -53.08 -2.18 2.68
C ILE A 7 -52.37 -1.89 4.00
N GLY A 8 -51.03 -1.85 3.88
CA GLY A 8 -50.09 -1.33 4.87
C GLY A 8 -48.65 -1.36 4.36
N TRP A 9 -48.45 -1.01 3.09
CA TRP A 9 -47.13 -0.69 2.53
C TRP A 9 -46.64 0.61 3.19
N ALA A 10 -45.65 0.54 4.09
CA ALA A 10 -44.78 1.67 4.42
C ALA A 10 -43.68 1.25 5.40
N MET A 11 -42.49 0.97 4.86
CA MET A 11 -41.17 1.39 5.38
C MET A 11 -40.08 0.50 4.78
N VAL A 12 -39.81 0.71 3.49
CA VAL A 12 -38.48 0.45 2.96
C VAL A 12 -37.78 1.81 3.01
N LEU A 13 -37.26 2.17 4.18
CA LEU A 13 -36.39 3.33 4.30
C LEU A 13 -35.06 2.95 3.62
N GLY A 14 -34.76 3.65 2.52
CA GLY A 14 -33.62 3.38 1.66
C GLY A 14 -32.30 3.43 2.43
N LEU A 15 -31.62 2.29 2.48
CA LEU A 15 -30.20 2.23 2.77
C LEU A 15 -29.48 2.71 1.51
N ALA A 16 -29.22 4.01 1.41
CA ALA A 16 -28.31 4.54 0.41
C ALA A 16 -26.90 4.02 0.74
N VAL A 17 -26.53 2.90 0.13
CA VAL A 17 -25.14 2.43 0.14
C VAL A 17 -24.34 3.49 -0.61
N MET A 18 -23.62 4.34 0.13
CA MET A 18 -22.58 5.18 -0.45
C MET A 18 -21.48 4.26 -0.95
N VAL A 19 -21.59 3.85 -2.21
CA VAL A 19 -20.48 3.21 -2.92
C VAL A 19 -19.41 4.29 -3.06
N LYS A 20 -18.35 4.22 -2.24
CA LYS A 20 -17.16 5.03 -2.46
C LYS A 20 -16.60 4.62 -3.81
N THR A 21 -16.73 5.47 -4.83
CA THR A 21 -16.04 5.25 -6.10
C THR A 21 -14.54 5.33 -5.83
N ALA A 22 -13.87 4.18 -5.91
CA ALA A 22 -12.42 4.13 -5.89
C ALA A 22 -11.92 4.79 -7.18
N PHE A 23 -11.59 6.07 -7.11
CA PHE A 23 -10.72 6.66 -8.12
C PHE A 23 -9.37 5.97 -8.00
N ALA A 24 -8.88 5.39 -9.08
CA ALA A 24 -7.51 4.92 -9.14
C ALA A 24 -6.63 6.11 -8.74
N ALA A 25 -5.88 5.98 -7.64
CA ALA A 25 -4.89 6.97 -7.28
C ALA A 25 -3.97 7.16 -8.49
N SER A 26 -3.59 8.41 -8.78
CA SER A 26 -2.52 8.65 -9.75
C SER A 26 -1.32 7.82 -9.31
N PRO A 27 -0.73 6.98 -10.19
CA PRO A 27 0.37 6.09 -9.81
C PRO A 27 1.62 6.88 -9.37
N LEU A 28 1.65 8.18 -9.66
CA LEU A 28 2.72 9.09 -9.28
C LEU A 28 2.15 10.26 -8.47
N VAL A 29 2.87 10.61 -7.41
CA VAL A 29 2.72 11.85 -6.64
C VAL A 29 3.92 12.75 -6.88
N ASP A 30 3.74 14.06 -6.74
CA ASP A 30 4.84 15.01 -6.85
C ASP A 30 5.60 15.18 -5.52
N VAL A 31 6.76 15.82 -5.59
CA VAL A 31 7.64 16.06 -4.43
C VAL A 31 6.97 16.97 -3.39
N ALA A 32 6.15 17.94 -3.82
CA ALA A 32 5.48 18.85 -2.91
C ALA A 32 4.43 18.10 -2.07
N TRP A 33 3.69 17.18 -2.70
CA TRP A 33 2.75 16.29 -2.02
C TRP A 33 3.44 15.44 -0.97
N VAL A 34 4.56 14.78 -1.31
CA VAL A 34 5.29 13.94 -0.34
C VAL A 34 5.82 14.79 0.81
N LYS A 35 6.36 15.98 0.55
CA LYS A 35 6.85 16.88 1.60
C LYS A 35 5.76 17.29 2.58
N GLU A 36 4.53 17.45 2.10
CA GLU A 36 3.38 17.85 2.92
C GLU A 36 2.79 16.66 3.70
N HIS A 37 2.77 15.45 3.11
CA HIS A 37 1.99 14.32 3.63
C HIS A 37 2.84 13.14 4.18
N SER A 38 4.18 13.15 4.08
CA SER A 38 4.99 11.95 4.40
C SER A 38 4.86 11.45 5.84
N CYS A 39 4.43 12.31 6.76
CA CYS A 39 4.24 12.02 8.17
C CYS A 39 2.76 11.91 8.57
N ASP A 40 1.82 11.98 7.63
CA ASP A 40 0.41 11.79 7.91
C ASP A 40 0.14 10.36 8.40
N SER A 41 -0.79 10.21 9.34
CA SER A 41 -1.05 8.92 10.00
C SER A 41 -1.51 7.82 9.04
N ASN A 42 -2.12 8.19 7.91
CA ASN A 42 -2.60 7.28 6.88
C ASN A 42 -1.67 7.21 5.66
N VAL A 43 -0.46 7.77 5.72
CA VAL A 43 0.53 7.70 4.64
C VAL A 43 1.74 6.90 5.10
N ARG A 44 2.19 5.97 4.25
CA ARG A 44 3.45 5.25 4.46
C ARG A 44 4.36 5.45 3.27
N VAL A 45 5.43 6.22 3.47
CA VAL A 45 6.51 6.33 2.50
C VAL A 45 7.51 5.19 2.72
N LEU A 46 7.79 4.38 1.71
CA LEU A 46 8.80 3.31 1.77
C LEU A 46 9.97 3.62 0.85
N GLN A 47 11.16 3.59 1.41
CA GLN A 47 12.38 3.47 0.62
C GLN A 47 12.64 1.99 0.36
N THR A 48 12.55 1.59 -0.89
CA THR A 48 12.91 0.25 -1.33
C THR A 48 14.27 0.29 -2.01
N SER A 49 15.13 -0.70 -1.74
CA SER A 49 16.42 -0.80 -2.44
C SER A 49 16.96 -2.22 -2.46
N PHE A 50 17.79 -2.50 -3.48
CA PHE A 50 18.71 -3.64 -3.49
C PHE A 50 20.08 -3.30 -2.91
N VAL A 51 20.57 -2.10 -3.22
CA VAL A 51 21.97 -1.71 -3.06
C VAL A 51 22.17 -0.87 -1.81
N LEU A 52 21.29 0.11 -1.57
CA LEU A 52 21.37 0.92 -0.37
C LEU A 52 21.12 0.06 0.86
N SER A 53 21.98 0.25 1.85
CA SER A 53 21.82 -0.37 3.15
C SER A 53 20.90 0.47 4.04
N LYS A 54 20.44 -0.14 5.13
CA LYS A 54 19.78 0.60 6.21
C LYS A 54 20.69 1.69 6.81
N ALA A 55 22.01 1.49 6.80
CA ALA A 55 22.94 2.51 7.31
C ALA A 55 22.94 3.75 6.41
N ASP A 56 22.94 3.57 5.09
CA ASP A 56 22.86 4.68 4.12
C ASP A 56 21.54 5.44 4.27
N TYR A 57 20.43 4.71 4.39
CA TYR A 57 19.12 5.28 4.70
C TYR A 57 19.17 6.18 5.94
N LEU A 58 19.84 5.76 7.01
CA LEU A 58 19.95 6.55 8.25
C LEU A 58 20.80 7.81 8.10
N THR A 59 21.65 7.91 7.08
CA THR A 59 22.41 9.15 6.79
C THR A 59 21.55 10.25 6.19
N GLY A 60 20.44 9.88 5.52
CA GLY A 60 19.48 10.82 4.96
C GLY A 60 18.33 10.09 4.27
N HIS A 61 17.10 10.42 4.63
CA HIS A 61 15.87 9.88 4.06
C HIS A 61 14.72 10.87 4.20
N ILE A 62 13.62 10.63 3.48
CA ILE A 62 12.37 11.40 3.63
C ILE A 62 11.83 11.22 5.06
N PRO A 63 11.47 12.31 5.78
CA PRO A 63 10.90 12.20 7.13
C PRO A 63 9.72 11.22 7.21
N CYS A 64 9.69 10.43 8.29
CA CYS A 64 8.68 9.39 8.55
C CYS A 64 8.64 8.20 7.57
N ALA A 65 9.55 8.16 6.59
CA ALA A 65 9.71 6.99 5.73
C ALA A 65 10.13 5.75 6.53
N VAL A 66 9.97 4.59 5.90
CA VAL A 66 10.47 3.31 6.40
C VAL A 66 11.33 2.67 5.32
N TYR A 67 12.43 2.07 5.74
CA TYR A 67 13.31 1.33 4.84
C TYR A 67 12.91 -0.15 4.78
N THR A 68 12.90 -0.71 3.58
CA THR A 68 12.89 -2.15 3.36
C THR A 68 13.83 -2.55 2.23
N ASN A 69 14.60 -3.63 2.43
CA ASN A 69 15.43 -4.20 1.40
C ASN A 69 14.61 -5.14 0.51
N TYR A 70 14.41 -4.74 -0.75
CA TYR A 70 13.66 -5.53 -1.71
C TYR A 70 14.28 -6.92 -1.92
N GLY A 71 15.60 -7.07 -1.81
CA GLY A 71 16.32 -8.35 -1.97
C GLY A 71 16.30 -9.29 -0.77
N LYS A 72 16.10 -8.79 0.45
CA LYS A 72 16.39 -9.53 1.68
C LYS A 72 15.23 -9.61 2.65
N ASP A 73 14.27 -8.69 2.57
CA ASP A 73 13.20 -8.58 3.57
C ASP A 73 11.96 -9.44 3.23
N GLY A 74 12.06 -10.31 2.23
CA GLY A 74 11.00 -11.27 1.92
C GLY A 74 9.98 -10.81 0.88
N TRP A 75 10.27 -9.74 0.12
CA TRP A 75 9.44 -9.32 -1.03
C TRP A 75 9.48 -10.29 -2.20
N ARG A 76 10.52 -11.14 -2.26
CA ARG A 76 10.72 -12.16 -3.28
C ARG A 76 11.35 -13.39 -2.64
N GLU A 77 11.03 -14.55 -3.19
CA GLU A 77 11.63 -15.82 -2.80
C GLU A 77 12.19 -16.59 -3.99
N THR A 78 12.91 -17.67 -3.70
CA THR A 78 13.30 -18.66 -4.70
C THR A 78 12.38 -19.85 -4.55
N LEU A 79 11.63 -20.14 -5.61
CA LEU A 79 10.65 -21.23 -5.65
C LEU A 79 11.06 -22.17 -6.77
N ASP A 80 11.29 -23.44 -6.45
CA ASP A 80 11.73 -24.48 -7.40
C ASP A 80 12.95 -24.07 -8.25
N GLY A 81 13.91 -23.37 -7.63
CA GLY A 81 15.13 -22.89 -8.30
C GLY A 81 14.96 -21.61 -9.12
N VAL A 82 13.73 -21.08 -9.23
CA VAL A 82 13.44 -19.81 -9.91
C VAL A 82 13.54 -18.67 -8.89
N ARG A 83 14.48 -17.74 -9.12
CA ARG A 83 14.69 -16.57 -8.27
C ARG A 83 13.68 -15.46 -8.60
N GLY A 84 13.30 -14.70 -7.57
CA GLY A 84 12.50 -13.49 -7.76
C GLY A 84 11.00 -13.75 -7.83
N MET A 85 10.56 -14.95 -7.42
CA MET A 85 9.15 -15.30 -7.38
C MET A 85 8.45 -14.55 -6.25
N LEU A 86 7.15 -14.27 -6.46
CA LEU A 86 6.31 -13.67 -5.44
C LEU A 86 6.12 -14.68 -4.30
N PRO A 87 6.32 -14.29 -3.03
CA PRO A 87 5.98 -15.12 -1.89
C PRO A 87 4.47 -15.37 -1.81
N SER A 88 4.08 -16.31 -0.94
CA SER A 88 2.68 -16.54 -0.61
C SER A 88 2.03 -15.30 0.04
N ALA A 89 0.71 -15.19 -0.09
CA ALA A 89 -0.05 -14.03 0.39
C ALA A 89 0.12 -13.80 1.90
N ASP A 90 0.14 -14.85 2.72
CA ASP A 90 0.33 -14.79 4.17
C ASP A 90 1.70 -14.20 4.58
N LYS A 91 2.76 -14.53 3.83
CA LYS A 91 4.09 -13.96 4.03
C LYS A 91 4.09 -12.47 3.69
N LEU A 92 3.46 -12.11 2.57
CA LEU A 92 3.36 -10.71 2.14
C LEU A 92 2.49 -9.88 3.09
N GLU A 93 1.36 -10.40 3.55
CA GLU A 93 0.50 -9.76 4.56
C GLU A 93 1.28 -9.48 5.85
N THR A 94 2.06 -10.47 6.32
CA THR A 94 2.91 -10.31 7.50
C THR A 94 3.98 -9.24 7.29
N LEU A 95 4.67 -9.27 6.14
CA LEU A 95 5.71 -8.30 5.79
C LEU A 95 5.12 -6.88 5.70
N ILE A 96 4.07 -6.69 4.90
CA ILE A 96 3.41 -5.42 4.67
C ILE A 96 2.87 -4.85 6.00
N GLY A 97 2.21 -5.67 6.81
CA GLY A 97 1.73 -5.29 8.13
C GLY A 97 2.86 -4.87 9.08
N SER A 98 4.01 -5.55 9.04
CA SER A 98 5.18 -5.19 9.86
C SER A 98 5.79 -3.82 9.52
N LEU A 99 5.50 -3.31 8.32
CA LEU A 99 5.91 -1.98 7.85
C LEU A 99 4.89 -0.89 8.24
N GLY A 100 3.84 -1.26 8.98
CA GLY A 100 2.78 -0.36 9.42
C GLY A 100 1.86 0.05 8.27
N ILE A 101 1.55 -0.90 7.38
CA ILE A 101 0.64 -0.72 6.25
C ILE A 101 -0.57 -1.63 6.48
N ASP A 102 -1.75 -1.03 6.36
CA ASP A 102 -3.04 -1.71 6.34
C ASP A 102 -3.86 -1.31 5.10
N ASN A 103 -5.12 -1.76 5.04
CA ASN A 103 -6.00 -1.50 3.91
C ASN A 103 -6.40 -0.01 3.74
N ASP A 104 -6.22 0.82 4.76
CA ASP A 104 -6.55 2.25 4.73
C ASP A 104 -5.30 3.13 4.52
N THR A 105 -4.12 2.52 4.38
CA THR A 105 -2.84 3.21 4.23
C THR A 105 -2.59 3.60 2.77
N HIS A 106 -2.31 4.88 2.52
CA HIS A 106 -1.78 5.36 1.25
C HIS A 106 -0.26 5.15 1.19
N VAL A 107 0.18 4.22 0.34
CA VAL A 107 1.58 3.83 0.23
C VAL A 107 2.27 4.60 -0.90
N VAL A 108 3.42 5.20 -0.60
CA VAL A 108 4.31 5.84 -1.59
C VAL A 108 5.64 5.13 -1.58
N LEU A 109 6.05 4.59 -2.74
CA LEU A 109 7.36 3.97 -2.90
C LEU A 109 8.35 4.98 -3.50
N TYR A 110 9.60 4.96 -3.05
CA TYR A 110 10.68 5.70 -3.70
C TYR A 110 11.99 4.92 -3.70
N ALA A 111 12.77 5.16 -4.76
CA ALA A 111 14.13 4.69 -4.94
C ALA A 111 15.12 5.83 -4.64
N SER A 112 16.40 5.48 -4.50
CA SER A 112 17.48 6.48 -4.40
C SER A 112 17.73 7.28 -5.67
N GLY A 113 17.35 6.74 -6.82
CA GLY A 113 17.47 7.43 -8.10
C GLY A 113 18.91 7.57 -8.62
N GLU A 114 19.85 6.77 -8.13
CA GLU A 114 21.24 6.76 -8.61
C GLU A 114 21.35 6.12 -10.01
N SER A 115 20.47 5.16 -10.31
CA SER A 115 20.39 4.51 -11.62
C SER A 115 18.96 4.12 -12.01
N SER A 116 18.73 3.85 -13.29
CA SER A 116 17.45 3.29 -13.77
C SER A 116 17.12 1.93 -13.14
N SER A 117 18.13 1.18 -12.70
CA SER A 117 17.93 -0.10 -12.03
C SER A 117 17.32 0.05 -10.64
N ASP A 118 17.50 1.20 -9.98
CA ASP A 118 16.93 1.43 -8.65
C ASP A 118 15.40 1.57 -8.72
N LEU A 119 14.88 2.14 -9.83
CA LEU A 119 13.44 2.28 -10.06
C LEU A 119 12.72 0.92 -10.08
N GLY A 120 13.38 -0.14 -10.57
CA GLY A 120 12.81 -1.48 -10.59
C GLY A 120 12.56 -2.09 -9.20
N THR A 121 12.98 -1.41 -8.12
CA THR A 121 12.64 -1.78 -6.74
C THR A 121 11.43 -1.04 -6.19
N SER A 122 10.94 -0.01 -6.88
CA SER A 122 9.92 0.95 -6.40
C SER A 122 8.77 1.16 -7.40
N THR A 123 8.56 0.24 -8.33
CA THR A 123 7.47 0.22 -9.34
C THR A 123 6.82 -1.15 -9.40
#